data_AF-A0A3L8BE08-F1
#
_entry.id   AF-A0A3L8BE08-F1
#
_cell.length_a   1.000
_cell.length_b   1.000
_cell.length_c   1.000
_cell.angle_alpha   90.00
_cell.angle_beta   90.00
_cell.angle_gamma   90.00
#
_symmetry.space_group_name_H-M   'P 1'
#
loop_
_entity.id
_entity.type
_entity.pdbx_description
1 polymer ?
#
loop_
_entity_poly.entity_id
_entity_poly.type
_entity_poly.pdbx_seq_one_letter_code
_entity_poly.pdbx_strand_id
1 'polypeptide(L)'
;MWDTESDAVREYHYYNQEGVFIGKSEGTSPQKDLFDQAHYVFDDQSDIVKNLDLLAVAKRKLTNLRKELIGVPLKDITRIIELNKEIEELEASIESLAKSLKQGNA
;
A
#
# COMPACT_ATOMS: atom_id res chain seq x y z
N MET A 1 -15.03 -6.94 35.32
CA MET A 1 -13.68 -7.21 34.80
C MET A 1 -13.60 -6.45 33.49
N TRP A 2 -12.68 -5.49 33.38
CA TRP A 2 -12.47 -4.72 32.17
C TRP A 2 -11.48 -5.53 31.33
N ASP A 3 -11.90 -5.98 30.15
CA ASP A 3 -11.00 -6.57 29.17
C ASP A 3 -10.11 -5.44 28.62
N THR A 4 -8.99 -5.21 29.31
CA THR A 4 -7.84 -4.54 28.70
C THR A 4 -7.31 -5.49 27.63
N GLU A 5 -7.78 -5.32 26.40
CA GLU A 5 -7.02 -5.73 25.22
C GLU A 5 -5.68 -5.00 25.32
N SER A 6 -4.70 -5.72 25.87
CA SER A 6 -3.32 -5.31 25.98
C SER A 6 -2.86 -4.78 24.62
N ASP A 7 -2.36 -3.55 24.60
CA ASP A 7 -1.43 -3.03 23.61
C ASP A 7 -0.31 -4.07 23.42
N ALA A 8 -0.54 -5.04 22.54
CA ALA A 8 0.37 -6.14 22.33
C ALA A 8 1.59 -5.57 21.64
N VAL A 9 2.72 -5.58 22.33
CA VAL A 9 4.02 -5.20 21.77
C VAL A 9 4.29 -6.14 20.60
N ARG A 10 4.44 -5.59 19.41
CA ARG A 10 4.78 -6.32 18.18
C ARG A 10 6.22 -6.05 17.80
N GLU A 11 6.83 -7.02 17.12
CA GLU A 11 8.12 -6.82 16.45
C GLU A 11 7.87 -6.40 15.00
N TYR A 12 8.59 -5.39 14.53
CA TYR A 12 8.53 -4.91 13.15
C TYR A 12 9.89 -5.10 12.47
N HIS A 13 9.89 -5.66 11.27
CA HIS A 13 11.08 -5.85 10.44
C HIS A 13 11.06 -4.92 9.25
N TYR A 14 12.18 -4.27 9.00
CA TYR A 14 12.33 -3.26 7.96
C TYR A 14 13.29 -3.76 6.89
N TYR A 15 12.91 -3.62 5.63
CA TYR A 15 13.73 -4.02 4.49
C TYR A 15 13.80 -2.90 3.45
N ASN A 16 14.93 -2.76 2.77
CA ASN A 16 15.07 -1.84 1.64
C ASN A 16 14.45 -2.40 0.35
N GLN A 17 14.56 -1.66 -0.75
CA GLN A 17 13.99 -2.05 -2.05
C GLN A 17 14.55 -3.38 -2.60
N GLU A 18 15.77 -3.74 -2.23
CA GLU A 18 16.43 -4.99 -2.63
C GLU A 18 16.03 -6.18 -1.74
N GLY A 19 15.18 -5.95 -0.73
CA GLY A 19 14.80 -6.97 0.25
C GLY A 19 15.88 -7.21 1.31
N VAL A 20 16.86 -6.32 1.44
CA VAL A 20 17.90 -6.40 2.48
C VAL A 20 17.34 -5.86 3.78
N PHE A 21 17.49 -6.63 4.86
CA PHE A 21 17.10 -6.23 6.21
C PHE A 21 17.90 -5.01 6.67
N ILE A 22 17.21 -3.94 7.04
CA ILE A 22 17.83 -2.68 7.49
C ILE A 22 17.66 -2.42 8.99
N GLY A 23 16.79 -3.19 9.67
CA GLY A 23 16.62 -3.08 11.11
C GLY A 23 15.34 -3.73 11.61
N LYS A 24 15.15 -3.71 12.92
CA LYS A 24 13.91 -4.08 13.59
C LYS A 24 13.58 -3.11 14.72
N SER A 25 12.31 -3.03 15.09
CA SER A 25 11.83 -2.27 16.25
C SER A 25 10.75 -3.07 16.97
N GLU A 26 10.60 -2.86 18.27
CA GLU A 26 9.54 -3.46 19.07
C GLU A 26 8.65 -2.35 19.63
N GLY A 27 7.34 -2.52 19.56
CA GLY A 27 6.41 -1.51 20.04
C GLY A 27 4.97 -1.78 19.61
N THR A 28 4.06 -0.88 19.95
CA THR A 28 2.67 -0.91 19.47
C THR A 28 2.54 -0.41 18.03
N SER A 29 3.55 0.31 17.54
CA SER A 29 3.62 0.84 16.19
C SER A 29 5.06 0.83 15.64
N PRO A 30 5.23 0.88 14.31
CA PRO A 30 6.54 0.94 13.68
C PRO A 30 7.35 2.18 14.12
N GLN A 31 8.66 2.00 14.34
CA GLN A 31 9.58 3.11 14.55
C GLN A 31 9.67 3.97 13.28
N LYS A 32 9.24 5.22 13.39
CA LYS A 32 9.12 6.17 12.28
C LYS A 32 10.37 6.30 11.39
N ASP A 33 11.55 6.47 12.00
CA ASP A 33 12.79 6.68 11.23
C ASP A 33 13.15 5.48 10.34
N LEU A 34 12.95 4.25 10.85
CA LEU A 34 13.14 3.01 10.10
C LEU A 34 12.02 2.81 9.09
N PHE A 35 10.77 3.12 9.47
CA PHE A 35 9.60 3.02 8.61
C PHE A 35 9.71 3.89 7.37
N ASP A 36 10.21 5.12 7.50
CA ASP A 36 10.39 6.05 6.39
C ASP A 36 11.48 5.57 5.41
N GLN A 37 12.55 4.98 5.92
CA GLN A 37 13.66 4.43 5.13
C GLN A 37 13.33 3.08 4.48
N ALA A 38 12.44 2.30 5.07
CA ALA A 38 12.10 0.97 4.60
C ALA A 38 11.23 1.01 3.33
N HIS A 39 11.51 0.09 2.40
CA HIS A 39 10.67 -0.17 1.25
C HIS A 39 9.60 -1.23 1.57
N TYR A 40 9.94 -2.18 2.43
CA TYR A 40 9.03 -3.17 3.00
C TYR A 40 9.08 -3.16 4.51
N VAL A 41 7.91 -3.28 5.15
CA VAL A 41 7.80 -3.46 6.61
C VAL A 41 6.86 -4.61 6.87
N PHE A 42 7.28 -5.52 7.74
CA PHE A 42 6.51 -6.67 8.18
C PHE A 42 6.37 -6.64 9.70
N ASP A 43 5.28 -7.18 10.23
CA ASP A 43 5.16 -7.44 11.67
C ASP A 43 5.67 -8.85 12.04
N ASP A 44 5.52 -9.21 13.31
CA ASP A 44 5.96 -10.47 13.91
C ASP A 44 5.17 -11.68 13.39
N GLN A 45 4.01 -11.45 12.77
CA GLN A 45 3.22 -12.46 12.08
C GLN A 45 3.56 -12.57 10.60
N SER A 46 4.57 -11.82 10.14
CA SER A 46 4.95 -11.68 8.73
C SER A 46 3.86 -11.00 7.88
N ASP A 47 2.94 -10.25 8.50
CA ASP A 47 1.95 -9.48 7.78
C ASP A 47 2.58 -8.20 7.21
N ILE A 48 2.21 -7.86 5.97
CA ILE A 48 2.75 -6.68 5.28
C ILE A 48 2.14 -5.41 5.87
N VAL A 49 2.96 -4.65 6.59
CA VAL A 49 2.63 -3.31 7.10
C VAL A 49 2.95 -2.23 6.05
N LYS A 50 4.04 -2.39 5.30
CA LYS A 50 4.42 -1.49 4.19
C LYS A 50 4.96 -2.27 3.01
N ASN A 51 4.50 -1.93 1.81
CA ASN A 51 5.07 -2.42 0.55
C ASN A 51 4.92 -1.35 -0.53
N LEU A 52 6.03 -0.69 -0.86
CA LEU A 52 6.04 0.38 -1.87
C LEU A 52 5.96 -0.16 -3.31
N ASP A 53 6.32 -1.42 -3.55
CA ASP A 53 6.23 -2.06 -4.87
C ASP A 53 4.77 -2.30 -5.29
N LEU A 54 3.93 -2.78 -4.38
CA LEU A 54 2.49 -2.94 -4.64
C LEU A 54 1.87 -1.59 -5.04
N LEU A 55 2.23 -0.51 -4.33
CA LEU A 55 1.77 0.83 -4.65
C LEU A 55 2.31 1.32 -6.01
N ALA A 56 3.59 1.07 -6.31
CA ALA A 56 4.20 1.46 -7.57
C ALA A 56 3.58 0.72 -8.77
N VAL A 57 3.33 -0.58 -8.63
CA VAL A 57 2.67 -1.41 -9.63
C VAL A 57 1.24 -0.93 -9.88
N ALA A 58 0.47 -0.66 -8.82
CA ALA A 58 -0.89 -0.16 -8.94
C ALA A 58 -0.93 1.20 -9.65
N LYS A 59 -0.06 2.14 -9.27
CA LYS A 59 0.07 3.45 -9.95
C LYS A 59 0.46 3.32 -11.42
N ARG A 60 1.35 2.39 -11.75
CA ARG A 60 1.74 2.10 -13.14
C ARG A 60 0.55 1.55 -13.94
N LYS A 61 -0.21 0.61 -13.36
CA LYS A 61 -1.43 0.07 -13.99
C LYS A 61 -2.46 1.17 -14.25
N LEU A 62 -2.68 2.07 -13.28
CA LEU A 62 -3.56 3.23 -13.44
C LEU A 62 -3.11 4.14 -14.58
N THR A 63 -1.81 4.41 -14.67
CA THR A 63 -1.24 5.22 -15.75
C THR A 63 -1.49 4.58 -17.13
N ASN A 64 -1.37 3.25 -17.21
CA ASN A 64 -1.62 2.53 -18.46
C ASN A 64 -3.11 2.55 -18.84
N LEU A 65 -4.03 2.33 -17.89
CA LEU A 65 -5.48 2.41 -18.14
C LEU A 65 -5.90 3.80 -18.62
N ARG A 66 -5.37 4.86 -18.01
CA ARG A 66 -5.63 6.24 -18.45
C ARG A 66 -5.11 6.51 -19.86
N LYS A 67 -3.94 5.97 -20.21
CA LYS A 67 -3.41 6.07 -21.59
C LYS A 67 -4.28 5.31 -22.58
N GLU A 68 -4.75 4.13 -22.20
CA GLU A 68 -5.66 3.33 -23.01
C GLU A 68 -6.96 4.09 -23.27
N LEU A 69 -7.57 4.67 -22.23
CA LEU A 69 -8.79 5.48 -22.33
C LEU A 69 -8.65 6.63 -23.34
N ILE A 70 -7.53 7.35 -23.32
CA ILE A 70 -7.26 8.44 -24.27
C ILE A 70 -7.20 7.93 -25.72
N GLY A 71 -6.75 6.69 -25.91
CA GLY A 71 -6.68 6.03 -27.22
C GLY A 71 -8.02 5.48 -27.72
N VAL A 72 -9.06 5.40 -26.89
CA VAL A 72 -10.35 4.84 -27.29
C VAL A 72 -11.13 5.83 -28.16
N PRO A 73 -11.60 5.43 -29.36
CA PRO A 73 -12.48 6.26 -30.17
C PRO A 73 -13.80 6.56 -29.44
N LEU A 74 -14.28 7.80 -29.48
CA LEU A 74 -15.52 8.23 -28.80
C LEU A 74 -16.78 7.42 -29.17
N LYS A 75 -16.78 6.78 -30.33
CA LYS A 75 -17.86 5.90 -30.79
C LYS A 75 -17.94 4.58 -30.00
N ASP A 76 -16.87 4.19 -29.33
CA ASP A 76 -16.80 3.00 -28.48
C ASP A 76 -17.08 3.37 -27.02
N ILE A 77 -18.31 3.82 -26.78
CA ILE A 77 -18.76 4.28 -25.46
C ILE A 77 -18.70 3.14 -24.44
N THR A 78 -18.98 1.90 -24.87
CA THR A 78 -18.93 0.73 -23.98
C THR A 78 -17.53 0.53 -23.42
N ARG A 79 -16.49 0.58 -24.27
CA ARG A 79 -15.10 0.45 -23.80
C ARG A 79 -14.67 1.60 -22.90
N ILE A 80 -15.13 2.82 -23.19
CA ILE A 80 -14.89 4.01 -22.34
C ILE A 80 -15.47 3.80 -20.94
N ILE A 81 -16.71 3.29 -20.84
CA ILE A 81 -17.38 3.03 -19.56
C ILE A 81 -16.63 1.96 -18.76
N GLU A 82 -16.23 0.86 -19.40
CA GLU A 82 -15.45 -0.22 -18.76
C GLU A 82 -14.13 0.31 -18.19
N LEU A 83 -13.36 1.05 -19.00
CA LEU A 83 -12.08 1.61 -18.56
C LEU A 83 -12.25 2.62 -17.42
N ASN A 84 -13.29 3.46 -17.47
CA ASN A 84 -13.57 4.39 -16.37
C ASN A 84 -13.87 3.65 -15.06
N LYS A 85 -14.63 2.55 -15.12
CA LYS A 85 -14.92 1.73 -13.94
C LYS A 85 -13.66 1.07 -13.39
N GLU A 86 -12.82 0.49 -14.27
CA GLU A 86 -11.54 -0.10 -13.86
C GLU A 86 -10.58 0.94 -13.26
N ILE A 87 -10.57 2.16 -13.80
CA ILE A 87 -9.81 3.30 -13.27
C ILE A 87 -10.30 3.66 -11.87
N GLU A 88 -11.61 3.82 -11.69
CA GLU A 88 -12.20 4.20 -10.40
C GLU A 88 -11.93 3.14 -9.31
N GLU A 89 -12.12 1.86 -9.63
CA GLU A 89 -11.83 0.76 -8.71
C GLU A 89 -10.33 0.71 -8.32
N LEU A 90 -9.44 0.94 -9.29
CA LEU A 90 -8.01 0.95 -9.04
C LEU A 90 -7.56 2.20 -8.26
N GLU A 91 -8.19 3.36 -8.50
CA GLU A 91 -7.96 4.59 -7.74
C GLU A 91 -8.38 4.42 -6.28
N ALA A 92 -9.56 3.86 -6.02
CA ALA A 92 -10.02 3.54 -4.67
C ALA A 92 -9.08 2.55 -3.97
N SER A 93 -8.59 1.54 -4.70
CA SER A 93 -7.62 0.57 -4.18
C SER A 93 -6.27 1.21 -3.84
N ILE A 94 -5.76 2.10 -4.70
CA ILE A 94 -4.53 2.86 -4.45
C ILE A 94 -4.70 3.80 -3.25
N GLU A 95 -5.84 4.47 -3.12
CA GLU A 95 -6.13 5.34 -2.00
C GLU A 95 -6.20 4.56 -0.68
N SER A 96 -6.86 3.40 -0.68
CA SER A 96 -6.91 2.49 0.46
C SER A 96 -5.50 2.03 0.86
N LEU A 97 -4.70 1.54 -0.10
CA LEU A 97 -3.30 1.16 0.13
C LEU A 97 -2.49 2.33 0.68
N ALA A 98 -2.61 3.52 0.08
CA ALA A 98 -1.90 4.71 0.54
C ALA A 98 -2.34 5.17 1.93
N LYS A 99 -3.62 4.99 2.29
CA LYS A 99 -4.15 5.26 3.62
C LYS A 99 -3.64 4.26 4.64
N SER A 100 -3.66 2.95 4.35
CA SER A 100 -3.08 1.92 5.22
C SER A 100 -1.59 2.19 5.49
N LEU A 101 -0.85 2.58 4.46
CA LEU A 101 0.55 2.98 4.58
C LEU A 101 0.77 4.26 5.41
N LYS A 102 -0.22 5.16 5.47
CA LYS A 102 -0.18 6.39 6.26
C LYS A 102 -0.74 6.23 7.68
N GLN A 103 -1.61 5.25 7.91
CA GLN A 103 -2.31 5.00 9.18
C GLN A 103 -1.54 4.04 10.11
N GLY A 104 -0.46 3.39 9.66
CA GLY A 104 0.54 2.78 10.56
C GLY A 104 1.33 3.78 11.41
N ASN A 105 0.76 4.97 11.67
CA ASN A 105 1.31 6.12 12.39
C ASN A 105 0.43 6.56 13.58
N ALA A 106 -0.54 5.73 14.01
CA ALA A 106 -1.35 5.99 15.19
C ALA A 106 -0.97 5.02 16.31
#